data_AF-A0A1T5MBX7-F1
#
_entry.id   AF-A0A1T5MBX7-F1
#
_cell.length_a   1.000
_cell.length_b   1.000
_cell.length_c   1.000
_cell.angle_alpha   90.00
_cell.angle_beta   90.00
_cell.angle_gamma   90.00
#
_symmetry.space_group_name_H-M   'P 1'
#
loop_
_entity.id
_entity.type
_entity.pdbx_description
1 polymer ?
#
loop_
_entity_poly.entity_id
_entity_poly.type
_entity_poly.pdbx_seq_one_letter_code
_entity_poly.pdbx_strand_id
1 'polypeptide(L)' 'MKKLSQEQLMDVSFTLSIDREEILLKKYRDYMGRINNKEIKDIIKEFKKTSREHIKLIKDLMIKVNLQG' A
#
# COMPACT_ATOMS: atom_id res chain seq x y z
N MET A 1 -13.08 -3.48 -27.81
CA MET A 1 -12.37 -3.01 -26.59
C MET A 1 -11.03 -2.44 -27.02
N LYS A 2 -10.71 -1.19 -26.67
CA LYS A 2 -9.33 -0.68 -26.84
C LYS A 2 -8.41 -1.49 -25.93
N LYS A 3 -7.36 -2.08 -26.48
CA LYS A 3 -6.34 -2.80 -25.71
C LYS A 3 -5.57 -1.74 -24.92
N LEU A 4 -5.60 -1.81 -23.59
CA LEU A 4 -4.81 -0.92 -22.74
C LEU A 4 -3.33 -1.16 -23.03
N SER A 5 -2.53 -0.08 -23.03
CA SER A 5 -1.08 -0.24 -23.13
C SER A 5 -0.54 -0.91 -21.88
N GLN A 6 0.62 -1.56 -21.99
CA GLN A 6 1.29 -2.16 -20.85
C GLN A 6 1.58 -1.13 -19.75
N GLU A 7 1.92 0.10 -20.13
CA GLU A 7 2.13 1.24 -19.23
C GLU A 7 0.86 1.61 -18.45
N GLN A 8 -0.29 1.68 -19.14
CA GLN A 8 -1.57 1.95 -18.49
C GLN A 8 -1.97 0.84 -17.51
N LEU A 9 -1.70 -0.42 -17.84
CA LEU A 9 -1.95 -1.54 -16.94
C LEU A 9 -1.05 -1.50 -15.71
N MET A 10 0.21 -1.12 -15.87
CA MET A 10 1.15 -0.96 -14.75
C MET A 10 0.74 0.20 -13.84
N ASP A 11 0.39 1.36 -14.41
CA ASP A 11 -0.06 2.53 -13.64
C ASP A 11 -1.29 2.22 -12.78
N VAL A 12 -2.31 1.59 -13.38
CA VAL A 12 -3.51 1.13 -12.65
C VAL A 12 -3.13 0.15 -11.55
N SER A 13 -2.22 -0.80 -11.83
CA SER A 13 -1.81 -1.80 -10.84
C SER A 13 -1.06 -1.19 -9.67
N PHE A 14 -0.17 -0.22 -9.91
CA PHE A 14 0.55 0.47 -8.86
C PHE A 14 -0.36 1.35 -8.01
N THR A 15 -1.23 2.12 -8.64
CA THR A 15 -2.23 2.95 -7.95
C THR A 15 -3.12 2.09 -7.05
N LEU A 16 -3.70 1.00 -7.58
CA LEU A 16 -4.52 0.08 -6.78
C LEU A 16 -3.76 -0.56 -5.61
N SER A 17 -2.47 -0.82 -5.78
CA SER A 17 -1.63 -1.38 -4.72
C SER A 17 -1.38 -0.38 -3.61
N ILE A 18 -1.08 0.88 -3.96
CA ILE A 18 -0.95 1.98 -2.98
C ILE A 18 -2.27 2.19 -2.23
N ASP A 19 -3.40 2.26 -2.94
CA ASP A 19 -4.72 2.47 -2.34
C ASP A 19 -5.04 1.39 -1.29
N ARG A 20 -4.71 0.13 -1.60
CA ARG A 20 -4.91 -0.99 -0.66
C ARG A 20 -4.04 -0.86 0.58
N GLU A 21 -2.78 -0.48 0.43
CA GLU A 21 -1.89 -0.25 1.58
C GLU A 21 -2.39 0.93 2.44
N GLU A 22 -2.90 2.00 1.82
CA GLU A 22 -3.50 3.11 2.56
C GLU A 22 -4.76 2.69 3.33
N ILE A 23 -5.59 1.84 2.74
CA ILE A 23 -6.75 1.25 3.43
C ILE A 23 -6.28 0.42 4.63
N LEU A 24 -5.25 -0.42 4.47
CA LEU A 24 -4.68 -1.21 5.57
C LEU A 24 -4.19 -0.30 6.70
N LEU A 25 -3.46 0.77 6.38
CA LEU A 25 -2.99 1.74 7.37
C LEU A 25 -4.13 2.40 8.16
N LYS A 26 -5.26 2.70 7.51
CA LYS A 26 -6.48 3.20 8.17
C LYS A 26 -7.06 2.13 9.09
N LYS A 27 -7.21 0.88 8.62
CA LYS A 27 -7.74 -0.23 9.42
C LYS A 27 -6.87 -0.56 10.63
N TYR A 28 -5.55 -0.55 10.50
CA TYR A 28 -4.64 -0.75 11.62
C TYR A 28 -4.83 0.30 12.71
N ARG A 29 -5.06 1.56 12.33
CA ARG A 29 -5.35 2.64 13.30
C ARG A 29 -6.64 2.36 14.05
N ASP A 30 -7.70 1.96 13.35
CA ASP A 30 -8.99 1.64 13.95
C ASP A 30 -8.89 0.45 14.91
N TYR A 31 -8.19 -0.62 14.51
CA TYR A 31 -8.02 -1.83 15.32
C TYR A 31 -7.15 -1.59 16.55
N MET A 32 -6.09 -0.77 16.45
CA MET A 32 -5.24 -0.41 17.59
C MET A 32 -6.02 0.26 18.72
N GLY A 33 -7.08 1.00 18.41
CA GLY A 33 -7.97 1.62 19.40
C GLY A 33 -8.98 0.66 20.04
N ARG A 34 -9.25 -0.49 19.42
CA ARG A 34 -10.29 -1.45 19.85
C ARG A 34 -9.74 -2.69 20.54
N ILE A 35 -8.53 -3.09 20.20
CA ILE A 35 -7.91 -4.31 20.71
C ILE A 35 -7.24 -4.00 22.06
N ASN A 36 -7.40 -4.87 23.05
CA ASN A 36 -6.71 -4.75 24.36
C ASN A 36 -5.51 -5.70 24.49
N ASN A 37 -5.41 -6.72 23.63
CA ASN A 37 -4.30 -7.65 23.64
C ASN A 37 -3.02 -6.97 23.11
N LYS A 38 -1.95 -6.99 23.92
CA LYS A 38 -0.65 -6.35 23.61
C LYS A 38 0.06 -7.02 22.43
N GLU A 39 0.08 -8.34 22.38
CA GLU A 39 0.75 -9.11 21.33
C GLU A 39 0.14 -8.79 19.95
N ILE A 40 -1.19 -8.74 19.86
CA ILE A 40 -1.87 -8.34 18.63
C ILE A 40 -1.55 -6.88 18.25
N LYS A 41 -1.43 -5.97 19.24
CA LYS A 41 -1.01 -4.59 18.95
C LYS A 41 0.40 -4.52 18.38
N ASP A 42 1.31 -5.36 18.87
CA ASP A 42 2.69 -5.37 18.40
C ASP A 42 2.77 -5.93 16.98
N ILE A 43 2.01 -6.99 16.66
CA ILE A 43 1.84 -7.50 15.29
C ILE A 43 1.30 -6.39 14.36
N ILE A 44 0.26 -5.66 14.78
CA ILE A 44 -0.32 -4.57 13.97
C ILE A 44 0.69 -3.44 13.74
N LYS A 45 1.58 -3.14 14.70
CA LYS A 45 2.65 -2.15 14.49
C LYS A 45 3.65 -2.60 13.45
N GLU A 46 4.03 -3.88 13.44
CA GLU A 46 4.91 -4.45 12.43
C GLU A 46 4.25 -4.37 11.04
N PHE A 47 3.01 -4.79 10.91
CA PHE A 47 2.26 -4.70 9.65
C PHE A 47 2.15 -3.25 9.16
N LYS A 48 1.91 -2.30 10.06
CA LYS A 48 1.88 -0.87 9.71
C LYS A 48 3.22 -0.37 9.19
N LYS A 49 4.34 -0.87 9.72
CA LYS A 49 5.68 -0.54 9.24
C LYS A 49 5.90 -1.12 7.83
N THR A 50 5.61 -2.40 7.65
CA THR A 50 5.73 -3.10 6.36
C THR A 50 4.88 -2.45 5.27
N SER A 51 3.61 -2.12 5.55
CA SER A 51 2.74 -1.40 4.60
C SER A 51 3.32 -0.08 4.11
N ARG A 52 4.02 0.67 4.98
CA ARG A 52 4.68 1.92 4.59
C ARG A 52 5.91 1.66 3.71
N GLU A 53 6.64 0.59 3.98
CA GLU A 53 7.77 0.16 3.16
C GLU A 53 7.29 -0.28 1.76
N HIS A 54 6.16 -0.98 1.66
CA HIS A 54 5.53 -1.33 0.39
C HIS A 54 5.13 -0.09 -0.41
N ILE A 55 4.45 0.89 0.20
CA ILE A 55 4.09 2.14 -0.48
C ILE A 55 5.35 2.84 -1.02
N LYS A 56 6.41 2.91 -0.21
CA LYS A 56 7.67 3.52 -0.64
C LYS A 56 8.26 2.77 -1.83
N LEU A 57 8.36 1.44 -1.75
CA LEU A 57 8.86 0.60 -2.83
C LEU A 57 8.06 0.78 -4.12
N ILE A 58 6.73 0.81 -4.03
CA ILE A 58 5.86 1.00 -5.20
C ILE A 58 6.09 2.38 -5.82
N LYS A 59 6.19 3.45 -5.02
CA LYS A 59 6.50 4.79 -5.51
C LYS A 59 7.87 4.85 -6.18
N ASP A 60 8.89 4.23 -5.58
CA ASP A 60 10.23 4.15 -6.16
C ASP A 60 10.21 3.40 -7.51
N LEU A 61 9.39 2.34 -7.64
CA LEU A 61 9.19 1.62 -8.88
C LEU A 61 8.47 2.47 -9.93
N MET A 62 7.40 3.18 -9.56
CA MET A 62 6.67 4.09 -10.46
C MET A 62 7.59 5.16 -11.07
N ILE A 63 8.49 5.72 -10.28
CA ILE A 63 9.51 6.67 -10.75
C ILE A 63 10.46 5.99 -11.74
N LYS A 64 10.99 4.80 -11.41
CA LYS A 64 11.91 4.06 -12.29
C LYS A 64 11.31 3.71 -13.65
N VAL A 65 10.02 3.45 -13.71
CA VAL A 65 9.31 3.15 -14.96
C VAL A 65 8.67 4.38 -15.60
N ASN A 66 9.03 5.58 -15.14
CA ASN A 66 8.61 6.87 -15.72
C ASN A 66 7.08 7.08 -15.75
N LEU A 67 6.35 6.45 -14.82
CA LEU A 67 4.90 6.57 -14.69
C LEU A 67 4.48 7.78 -13.83
N GLN A 68 5.43 8.40 -13.12
CA GLN A 68 5.29 9.73 -12.52
C GLN A 68 6.21 10.69 -13.27
N GLY A 69 5.63 11.44 -14.21
CA GLY A 69 6.26 12.63 -14.80
C GLY A 69 6.11 13.84 -13.89
#